data_AF-X6NSC2-F1
#
_entry.id   AF-X6NSC2-F1
#
_cell.length_a   1.000
_cell.length_b   1.000
_cell.length_c   1.000
_cell.angle_alpha   90.00
_cell.angle_beta   90.00
_cell.angle_gamma   90.00
#
_symmetry.space_group_name_H-M   'P 1'
#
loop_
_entity.id
_entity.type
_entity.pdbx_description
1 polymer ?
#
loop_
_entity_poly.entity_id
_entity_poly.type
_entity_poly.pdbx_seq_one_letter_code
_entity_poly.pdbx_strand_id
1 'polypeptide(L)'
;MSKTKRSAKEARDKLQQMLEEVLDRHSNDSEMDMVTPSGDESYTRTKTGFEDEDEDDDNNNNNNNNANANVDDSKEQEKEKNANESKKASREKENEEEEPSDEETAIEMRQRKKQKQGGKESLRMELQRIHTELKNMNRQMGSVSESMNEWRSERIQMSQSVDQMLRQITQDINLRISQQIKDEIDREIFTCIVKKVTMYFFDSKIIRSDYVNTRVVFESTVMNFAMGTVQLAKDLLNNVPILGIVVSVAGNIASTCGDWHLSRLFENVLNFEVRIGSENVSTFAKLFGLRLLLDSKFQVEKQESIKKYEDPKFLSLVSSSLRNTHYSTKPYIELTEIYCDRLFTLLTTETLCLLWEQKANASLFGSNIVSNNNNNNNNSMVSDVRTLESLVEQFFPALVVGEKNNKVFKDSIIKIQMYANDQKKMRRPSNAFGDRAIASKPITSAYPSGRSITSPVAVVKEGTMKKERPGIFSLWEAKFFRLFKDGTMQYSDKPQARDYSSTDFKGAKVDQIGRRFDVVMSDKTWKFECSSTEDAKAWVHAINQVTTLDVWDLLLLLLLLLLFQIWMQANVALCVLSSLFYFSFFFPFVRR
;
A
#
# COMPACT_ATOMS: atom_id res chain seq x y z
N MET A 1 12.86 -19.60 4.43
CA MET A 1 13.62 -18.54 3.73
C MET A 1 15.07 -18.32 4.22
N SER A 2 15.60 -19.05 5.22
CA SER A 2 16.96 -18.82 5.76
C SER A 2 18.09 -19.62 5.11
N LYS A 3 17.81 -20.70 4.36
CA LYS A 3 18.85 -21.50 3.69
C LYS A 3 19.40 -20.86 2.41
N THR A 4 18.54 -20.21 1.62
CA THR A 4 18.95 -19.57 0.35
C THR A 4 19.79 -18.31 0.59
N LYS A 5 19.50 -17.54 1.66
CA LYS A 5 20.30 -16.36 2.04
C LYS A 5 21.70 -16.74 2.57
N ARG A 6 21.84 -17.88 3.25
CA ARG A 6 23.16 -18.39 3.66
C ARG A 6 24.00 -18.84 2.47
N SER A 7 23.39 -19.57 1.53
CA SER A 7 24.05 -20.01 0.30
C SER A 7 24.52 -18.86 -0.59
N ALA A 8 23.71 -17.80 -0.74
CA ALA A 8 24.10 -16.60 -1.50
C ALA A 8 25.21 -15.78 -0.81
N LYS A 9 25.24 -15.72 0.52
CA LYS A 9 26.31 -15.07 1.27
C LYS A 9 27.62 -15.84 1.15
N GLU A 10 27.57 -17.17 1.28
CA GLU A 10 28.75 -18.04 1.17
C GLU A 10 29.34 -18.04 -0.24
N ALA A 11 28.51 -17.94 -1.29
CA ALA A 11 28.95 -17.76 -2.67
C ALA A 11 29.61 -16.38 -2.91
N ARG A 12 29.06 -15.31 -2.30
CA ARG A 12 29.64 -13.96 -2.37
C ARG A 12 30.98 -13.89 -1.65
N ASP A 13 31.08 -14.49 -0.46
CA ASP A 13 32.31 -14.48 0.34
C ASP A 13 33.44 -15.28 -0.37
N LYS A 14 33.10 -16.41 -1.03
CA LYS A 14 34.06 -17.14 -1.90
C LYS A 14 34.52 -16.34 -3.12
N LEU A 15 33.62 -15.60 -3.77
CA LEU A 15 33.98 -14.76 -4.92
C LEU A 15 34.89 -13.60 -4.51
N GLN A 16 34.64 -13.01 -3.34
CA GLN A 16 35.47 -11.93 -2.81
C GLN A 16 36.86 -12.42 -2.42
N GLN A 17 36.95 -13.62 -1.82
CA GLN A 17 38.22 -14.27 -1.52
C GLN A 17 39.03 -14.60 -2.78
N MET A 18 38.39 -15.10 -3.84
CA MET A 18 39.05 -15.35 -5.13
C MET A 18 39.53 -14.04 -5.80
N LEU A 19 38.81 -12.94 -5.61
CA LEU A 19 39.19 -11.64 -6.16
C LEU A 19 40.42 -11.06 -5.44
N GLU A 20 40.49 -11.17 -4.11
CA GLU A 20 41.67 -10.81 -3.31
C GLU A 20 42.87 -11.69 -3.69
N GLU A 21 42.67 -12.99 -3.91
CA GLU A 21 43.75 -13.90 -4.33
C GLU A 21 44.29 -13.60 -5.74
N VAL A 22 43.47 -13.01 -6.62
CA VAL A 22 43.88 -12.55 -7.96
C VAL A 22 44.58 -11.20 -7.89
N LEU A 23 44.14 -10.30 -7.01
CA LEU A 23 44.76 -8.99 -6.78
C LEU A 23 46.15 -9.15 -6.12
N ASP A 24 46.30 -10.05 -5.16
CA ASP A 24 47.58 -10.35 -4.52
C ASP A 24 48.58 -11.01 -5.49
N ARG A 25 48.10 -11.75 -6.50
CA ARG A 25 48.95 -12.28 -7.57
C ARG A 25 49.42 -11.23 -8.57
N HIS A 26 48.79 -10.05 -8.58
CA HIS A 26 49.17 -8.93 -9.45
C HIS A 26 49.92 -7.81 -8.74
N SER A 27 50.03 -7.83 -7.41
CA SER A 27 50.69 -6.77 -6.62
C SER A 27 52.19 -7.00 -6.36
N ASN A 28 52.80 -8.09 -6.86
CA ASN A 28 54.21 -8.41 -6.61
C ASN A 28 55.20 -7.96 -7.70
N ASP A 29 54.76 -7.23 -8.72
CA ASP A 29 55.66 -6.64 -9.74
C ASP A 29 55.47 -5.11 -9.82
N SER A 30 55.95 -4.37 -8.82
CA SER A 30 56.18 -2.91 -8.92
C SER A 30 56.88 -2.39 -7.65
N GLU A 31 58.17 -2.67 -7.55
CA GLU A 31 59.08 -1.97 -6.63
C GLU A 31 59.66 -0.75 -7.37
N MET A 32 59.27 0.48 -6.99
CA MET A 32 60.12 1.66 -7.20
C MET A 32 59.79 2.81 -6.26
N ASP A 33 60.88 3.43 -5.84
CA ASP A 33 61.09 4.37 -4.74
C ASP A 33 60.50 5.78 -4.87
N MET A 34 60.23 6.35 -3.69
CA MET A 34 60.47 7.74 -3.24
C MET A 34 59.62 8.90 -3.81
N VAL A 35 58.96 9.64 -2.90
CA VAL A 35 59.29 11.03 -2.48
C VAL A 35 58.05 11.68 -1.83
N THR A 36 58.18 12.08 -0.57
CA THR A 36 57.29 13.02 0.17
C THR A 36 57.47 14.46 -0.32
N PRO A 37 56.47 15.35 -0.17
CA PRO A 37 56.58 16.27 0.97
C PRO A 37 55.27 16.65 1.67
N SER A 38 55.48 17.00 2.94
CA SER A 38 54.68 17.72 3.91
C SER A 38 54.00 19.01 3.43
N GLY A 39 52.84 19.33 4.01
CA GLY A 39 52.25 20.67 3.97
C GLY A 39 51.01 20.77 4.86
N ASP A 40 51.20 21.36 6.04
CA ASP A 40 50.21 21.70 7.07
C ASP A 40 49.26 22.86 6.66
N GLU A 41 48.29 23.10 7.55
CA GLU A 41 47.47 24.31 7.77
C GLU A 41 46.06 24.29 7.16
N SER A 42 44.96 24.19 7.93
CA SER A 42 44.40 24.95 9.07
C SER A 42 43.31 25.95 8.64
N TYR A 43 42.16 25.80 9.30
CA TYR A 43 41.04 26.73 9.55
C TYR A 43 41.01 28.08 8.80
N THR A 44 39.84 28.42 8.22
CA THR A 44 38.90 29.34 8.90
C THR A 44 37.54 29.44 8.22
N ARG A 45 36.60 29.77 9.09
CA ARG A 45 35.17 30.01 8.97
C ARG A 45 34.95 31.50 8.76
N THR A 46 34.15 31.92 7.78
CA THR A 46 33.57 33.27 7.76
C THR A 46 32.12 33.25 7.30
N LYS A 47 31.31 33.88 8.14
CA LYS A 47 29.97 34.42 7.95
C LYS A 47 30.14 35.85 7.43
N THR A 48 29.35 36.24 6.43
CA THR A 48 28.76 37.59 6.19
C THR A 48 27.72 37.36 5.07
N GLY A 49 26.53 37.95 5.05
CA GLY A 49 26.12 39.26 5.55
C GLY A 49 25.85 40.13 4.33
N PHE A 50 24.56 40.44 4.11
CA PHE A 50 23.95 41.45 3.24
C PHE A 50 24.87 42.54 2.66
N GLU A 51 24.67 42.91 1.40
CA GLU A 51 24.05 44.18 1.00
C GLU A 51 23.77 44.21 -0.52
N ASP A 52 22.79 45.03 -0.85
CA ASP A 52 22.26 45.38 -2.16
C ASP A 52 23.32 46.03 -3.07
N GLU A 53 23.15 45.95 -4.40
CA GLU A 53 23.08 47.14 -5.26
C GLU A 53 22.82 46.75 -6.73
N ASP A 54 22.14 47.68 -7.37
CA ASP A 54 21.66 47.71 -8.74
C ASP A 54 22.80 47.67 -9.78
N GLU A 55 22.49 47.22 -10.99
CA GLU A 55 22.60 48.02 -12.22
C GLU A 55 22.57 47.13 -13.48
N ASP A 56 21.99 47.74 -14.51
CA ASP A 56 21.79 47.28 -15.87
C ASP A 56 23.11 46.92 -16.59
N ASP A 57 23.06 45.97 -17.52
CA ASP A 57 23.50 46.20 -18.91
C ASP A 57 23.38 44.92 -19.77
N ASP A 58 22.58 45.07 -20.81
CA ASP A 58 22.85 44.75 -22.21
C ASP A 58 23.87 43.66 -22.61
N ASN A 59 23.38 42.85 -23.56
CA ASN A 59 24.12 42.28 -24.69
C ASN A 59 25.12 41.14 -24.40
N ASN A 60 24.90 39.98 -25.02
CA ASN A 60 25.55 39.64 -26.29
C ASN A 60 25.51 38.11 -26.52
N ASN A 61 24.77 37.75 -27.56
CA ASN A 61 25.10 36.76 -28.57
C ASN A 61 26.40 35.94 -28.34
N ASN A 62 26.29 34.61 -28.16
CA ASN A 62 27.16 33.74 -28.97
C ASN A 62 26.62 32.32 -29.15
N ASN A 63 26.31 32.08 -30.41
CA ASN A 63 26.16 30.81 -31.09
C ASN A 63 27.51 30.07 -31.05
N ASN A 64 27.56 28.78 -30.69
CA ASN A 64 28.72 27.98 -31.08
C ASN A 64 28.34 26.55 -31.47
N ASN A 65 28.64 26.29 -32.74
CA ASN A 65 28.48 25.04 -33.44
C ASN A 65 29.43 23.98 -32.90
N ASN A 66 28.90 22.77 -32.72
CA ASN A 66 29.67 21.58 -32.39
C ASN A 66 30.31 21.04 -33.68
N ALA A 67 31.61 21.27 -33.85
CA ALA A 67 32.39 20.75 -34.94
C ALA A 67 32.93 19.35 -34.59
N ASN A 68 32.54 18.37 -35.40
CA ASN A 68 33.10 17.03 -35.48
C ASN A 68 34.62 17.07 -35.68
N ALA A 69 35.36 16.38 -34.81
CA ALA A 69 36.74 15.99 -35.05
C ALA A 69 36.85 14.46 -34.95
N ASN A 70 36.97 13.82 -36.13
CA ASN A 70 37.44 12.45 -36.29
C ASN A 70 38.95 12.40 -36.01
N VAL A 71 39.37 11.55 -35.09
CA VAL A 71 40.75 11.08 -34.88
C VAL A 71 40.61 9.58 -34.61
N ASP A 72 40.75 8.71 -35.62
CA ASP A 72 42.00 8.09 -36.11
C ASP A 72 42.63 7.10 -35.10
N ASP A 73 41.86 6.06 -34.75
CA ASP A 73 42.32 4.86 -34.04
C ASP A 73 42.70 3.78 -35.07
N SER A 74 43.89 3.92 -35.64
CA SER A 74 44.48 2.93 -36.55
C SER A 74 45.94 2.68 -36.17
N LYS A 75 46.21 2.18 -34.96
CA LYS A 75 47.59 1.80 -34.56
C LYS A 75 47.68 0.85 -33.36
N GLU A 76 46.86 -0.20 -33.33
CA GLU A 76 47.05 -1.28 -32.34
C GLU A 76 46.69 -2.67 -32.87
N GLN A 77 47.06 -2.95 -34.13
CA GLN A 77 47.06 -4.30 -34.71
C GLN A 77 48.34 -4.56 -35.49
N GLU A 78 49.50 -4.42 -34.84
CA GLU A 78 50.78 -4.83 -35.45
C GLU A 78 51.85 -5.24 -34.43
N LYS A 79 51.45 -5.94 -33.35
CA LYS A 79 52.40 -6.52 -32.37
C LYS A 79 52.12 -7.97 -31.96
N GLU A 80 51.30 -8.70 -32.71
CA GLU A 80 50.98 -10.11 -32.40
C GLU A 80 51.35 -11.08 -33.53
N LYS A 81 52.45 -10.80 -34.25
CA LYS A 81 52.95 -11.68 -35.33
C LYS A 81 54.43 -12.07 -35.25
N ASN A 82 55.16 -11.69 -34.20
CA ASN A 82 56.56 -12.06 -34.00
C ASN A 82 56.81 -12.66 -32.62
N ALA A 83 56.32 -13.87 -32.37
CA ALA A 83 56.70 -14.64 -31.18
C ALA A 83 56.52 -16.16 -31.38
N ASN A 84 56.92 -16.70 -32.54
CA ASN A 84 56.91 -18.16 -32.74
C ASN A 84 58.05 -18.74 -33.61
N GLU A 85 59.18 -18.03 -33.68
CA GLU A 85 60.41 -18.56 -34.27
C GLU A 85 61.62 -18.24 -33.38
N SER A 86 61.68 -18.83 -32.18
CA SER A 86 62.94 -19.03 -31.46
C SER A 86 62.72 -19.95 -30.26
N LYS A 87 62.91 -21.25 -30.48
CA LYS A 87 63.30 -22.23 -29.44
C LYS A 87 63.70 -23.54 -30.13
N LYS A 88 64.82 -23.46 -30.85
CA LYS A 88 65.59 -24.60 -31.32
C LYS A 88 66.97 -24.50 -30.68
N ALA A 89 67.14 -25.12 -29.51
CA ALA A 89 68.41 -25.66 -29.02
C ALA A 89 68.23 -26.21 -27.60
N SER A 90 69.10 -27.17 -27.26
CA SER A 90 69.36 -27.77 -25.95
C SER A 90 68.32 -28.76 -25.38
N ARG A 91 68.51 -30.05 -25.70
CA ARG A 91 68.98 -31.03 -24.69
C ARG A 91 69.34 -32.36 -25.34
N GLU A 92 70.63 -32.62 -25.41
CA GLU A 92 71.20 -33.97 -25.38
C GLU A 92 70.95 -34.57 -23.99
N LYS A 93 70.53 -35.85 -23.93
CA LYS A 93 71.31 -36.97 -23.37
C LYS A 93 70.41 -38.15 -22.99
N GLU A 94 70.92 -39.33 -23.34
CA GLU A 94 70.79 -40.62 -22.65
C GLU A 94 69.38 -41.22 -22.53
N ASN A 95 69.13 -42.27 -23.32
CA ASN A 95 69.00 -43.61 -22.77
C ASN A 95 69.11 -44.65 -23.89
N GLU A 96 70.13 -45.49 -23.75
CA GLU A 96 70.25 -46.79 -24.39
C GLU A 96 69.13 -47.69 -23.86
N GLU A 97 68.31 -48.26 -24.75
CA GLU A 97 67.49 -49.43 -24.43
C GLU A 97 67.65 -50.44 -25.57
N GLU A 98 67.99 -51.64 -25.16
CA GLU A 98 68.40 -52.82 -25.91
C GLU A 98 67.34 -53.27 -26.94
N GLU A 99 67.82 -53.80 -28.07
CA GLU A 99 66.99 -54.51 -29.05
C GLU A 99 66.56 -55.88 -28.50
N PRO A 100 65.26 -56.18 -28.34
CA PRO A 100 64.81 -57.55 -28.19
C PRO A 100 64.78 -58.22 -29.57
N SER A 101 65.63 -59.23 -29.74
CA SER A 101 65.77 -60.06 -30.93
C SER A 101 64.62 -61.07 -31.08
N ASP A 102 63.37 -60.61 -31.09
CA ASP A 102 62.21 -61.45 -31.39
C ASP A 102 61.26 -60.70 -32.34
N GLU A 103 61.13 -61.23 -33.56
CA GLU A 103 60.41 -60.65 -34.71
C GLU A 103 58.91 -60.40 -34.43
N GLU A 104 58.36 -61.05 -33.40
CA GLU A 104 56.98 -60.89 -32.93
C GLU A 104 56.77 -59.58 -32.14
N THR A 105 57.77 -59.15 -31.35
CA THR A 105 57.75 -57.92 -30.54
C THR A 105 57.89 -56.65 -31.40
N ALA A 106 58.58 -56.74 -32.54
CA ALA A 106 58.73 -55.64 -33.48
C ALA A 106 57.41 -55.29 -34.21
N ILE A 107 56.54 -56.28 -34.41
CA ILE A 107 55.21 -56.11 -35.01
C ILE A 107 54.27 -55.44 -34.00
N GLU A 108 54.29 -55.84 -32.73
CA GLU A 108 53.48 -55.20 -31.68
C GLU A 108 53.89 -53.74 -31.43
N MET A 109 55.20 -53.43 -31.43
CA MET A 109 55.68 -52.04 -31.34
C MET A 109 55.27 -51.17 -32.53
N ARG A 110 55.23 -51.72 -33.75
CA ARG A 110 54.73 -51.01 -34.94
C ARG A 110 53.21 -50.75 -34.86
N GLN A 111 52.43 -51.69 -34.30
CA GLN A 111 51.00 -51.48 -34.07
C GLN A 111 50.73 -50.46 -32.95
N ARG A 112 51.48 -50.49 -31.84
CA ARG A 112 51.38 -49.48 -30.77
C ARG A 112 51.78 -48.09 -31.24
N LYS A 113 52.79 -47.96 -32.11
CA LYS A 113 53.15 -46.67 -32.74
C LYS A 113 52.03 -46.16 -33.65
N LYS A 114 51.42 -47.01 -34.49
CA LYS A 114 50.27 -46.63 -35.32
C LYS A 114 49.04 -46.23 -34.50
N GLN A 115 48.74 -46.93 -33.40
CA GLN A 115 47.65 -46.56 -32.49
C GLN A 115 47.93 -45.25 -31.74
N LYS A 116 49.17 -45.03 -31.26
CA LYS A 116 49.56 -43.74 -30.64
C LYS A 116 49.52 -42.58 -31.63
N GLN A 117 49.79 -42.82 -32.92
CA GLN A 117 49.74 -41.81 -33.95
C GLN A 117 48.30 -41.45 -34.34
N GLY A 118 47.41 -42.45 -34.47
CA GLY A 118 45.97 -42.23 -34.67
C GLY A 118 45.29 -41.52 -33.50
N GLY A 119 45.68 -41.85 -32.25
CA GLY A 119 45.18 -41.15 -31.05
C GLY A 119 45.60 -39.69 -31.00
N LYS A 120 46.82 -39.36 -31.46
CA LYS A 120 47.31 -37.97 -31.54
C LYS A 120 46.57 -37.16 -32.61
N GLU A 121 46.25 -37.76 -33.75
CA GLU A 121 45.46 -37.09 -34.79
C GLU A 121 44.01 -36.86 -34.36
N SER A 122 43.40 -37.84 -33.68
CA SER A 122 42.06 -37.69 -33.10
C SER A 122 42.00 -36.56 -32.07
N LEU A 123 42.96 -36.51 -31.14
CA LEU A 123 43.08 -35.42 -30.16
C LEU A 123 43.29 -34.06 -30.83
N ARG A 124 44.08 -34.00 -31.91
CA ARG A 124 44.32 -32.75 -32.65
C ARG A 124 43.05 -32.26 -33.34
N MET A 125 42.26 -33.16 -33.93
CA MET A 125 40.97 -32.83 -34.55
C MET A 125 39.96 -32.34 -33.52
N GLU A 126 39.92 -32.97 -32.34
CA GLU A 126 39.02 -32.59 -31.25
C GLU A 126 39.40 -31.24 -30.65
N LEU A 127 40.69 -30.95 -30.48
CA LEU A 127 41.18 -29.64 -30.03
C LEU A 127 40.84 -28.53 -31.03
N GLN A 128 40.96 -28.80 -32.34
CA GLN A 128 40.55 -27.85 -33.38
C GLN A 128 39.05 -27.59 -33.36
N ARG A 129 38.24 -28.63 -33.13
CA ARG A 129 36.79 -28.49 -33.00
C ARG A 129 36.43 -27.62 -31.81
N ILE A 130 37.00 -27.89 -30.63
CA ILE A 130 36.78 -27.10 -29.41
C ILE A 130 37.21 -25.65 -29.65
N HIS A 131 38.37 -25.41 -30.28
CA HIS A 131 38.84 -24.06 -30.55
C HIS A 131 37.89 -23.29 -31.49
N THR A 132 37.30 -23.99 -32.47
CA THR A 132 36.32 -23.41 -33.40
C THR A 132 34.99 -23.09 -32.70
N GLU A 133 34.50 -23.99 -31.83
CA GLU A 133 33.30 -23.76 -31.02
C GLU A 133 33.48 -22.58 -30.05
N LEU A 134 34.65 -22.48 -29.41
CA LEU A 134 34.97 -21.39 -28.49
C LEU A 134 35.07 -20.03 -29.20
N LYS A 135 35.62 -20.02 -30.43
CA LYS A 135 35.65 -18.82 -31.29
C LYS A 135 34.24 -18.40 -31.72
N ASN A 136 33.35 -19.35 -32.01
CA ASN A 136 31.96 -19.07 -32.35
C ASN A 136 31.16 -18.55 -31.13
N MET A 137 31.35 -19.13 -29.95
CA MET A 137 30.75 -18.63 -28.71
C MET A 137 31.23 -17.21 -28.38
N ASN A 138 32.51 -16.92 -28.56
CA ASN A 138 33.06 -15.58 -28.30
C ASN A 138 32.45 -14.53 -29.25
N ARG A 139 32.20 -14.89 -30.53
CA ARG A 139 31.46 -14.05 -31.48
C ARG A 139 30.01 -13.83 -31.06
N GLN A 140 29.33 -14.88 -30.59
CA GLN A 140 27.96 -14.75 -30.09
C GLN A 140 27.89 -13.87 -28.83
N MET A 141 28.82 -14.01 -27.89
CA MET A 141 28.92 -13.14 -26.72
C MET A 141 29.15 -11.67 -27.10
N GLY A 142 29.94 -11.40 -28.14
CA GLY A 142 30.09 -10.05 -28.71
C GLY A 142 28.75 -9.46 -29.13
N SER A 143 27.95 -10.21 -29.91
CA SER A 143 26.62 -9.75 -30.34
C SER A 143 25.63 -9.54 -29.17
N VAL A 144 25.72 -10.34 -28.11
CA VAL A 144 24.88 -10.16 -26.91
C VAL A 144 25.30 -8.92 -26.14
N SER A 145 26.60 -8.62 -26.07
CA SER A 145 27.11 -7.39 -25.45
C SER A 145 26.69 -6.15 -26.22
N GLU A 146 26.73 -6.19 -27.56
CA GLU A 146 26.24 -5.10 -28.42
C GLU A 146 24.73 -4.89 -28.22
N SER A 147 23.94 -5.96 -28.22
CA SER A 147 22.51 -5.87 -27.95
C SER A 147 22.21 -5.34 -26.53
N MET A 148 22.96 -5.75 -25.51
CA MET A 148 22.80 -5.18 -24.16
C MET A 148 23.12 -3.68 -24.11
N ASN A 149 24.12 -3.22 -24.87
CA ASN A 149 24.47 -1.81 -24.94
C ASN A 149 23.41 -1.01 -25.70
N GLU A 150 22.85 -1.55 -26.77
CA GLU A 150 21.71 -0.98 -27.50
C GLU A 150 20.49 -0.82 -26.58
N TRP A 151 20.12 -1.87 -25.84
CA TRP A 151 19.02 -1.83 -24.88
C TRP A 151 19.25 -0.83 -23.74
N ARG A 152 20.50 -0.68 -23.27
CA ARG A 152 20.83 0.36 -22.28
C ARG A 152 20.69 1.76 -22.87
N SER A 153 21.16 1.98 -24.10
CA SER A 153 21.04 3.26 -24.79
C SER A 153 19.58 3.63 -25.02
N GLU A 154 18.75 2.70 -25.49
CA GLU A 154 17.31 2.88 -25.63
C GLU A 154 16.65 3.22 -24.31
N ARG A 155 17.03 2.54 -23.21
CA ARG A 155 16.49 2.81 -21.88
C ARG A 155 16.86 4.20 -21.36
N ILE A 156 18.09 4.65 -21.60
CA ILE A 156 18.56 5.99 -21.22
C ILE A 156 17.82 7.05 -22.04
N GLN A 157 17.71 6.85 -23.36
CA GLN A 157 17.00 7.77 -24.25
C GLN A 157 15.50 7.84 -23.89
N MET A 158 14.89 6.71 -23.55
CA MET A 158 13.51 6.64 -23.08
C MET A 158 13.33 7.38 -21.75
N SER A 159 14.25 7.18 -20.79
CA SER A 159 14.22 7.91 -19.51
C SER A 159 14.32 9.43 -19.72
N GLN A 160 15.24 9.89 -20.57
CA GLN A 160 15.40 11.32 -20.88
C GLN A 160 14.16 11.92 -21.57
N SER A 161 13.52 11.16 -22.45
CA SER A 161 12.27 11.58 -23.11
C SER A 161 11.10 11.66 -22.13
N VAL A 162 10.99 10.70 -21.20
CA VAL A 162 9.99 10.73 -20.11
C VAL A 162 10.22 11.95 -19.21
N ASP A 163 11.46 12.25 -18.85
CA ASP A 163 11.79 13.44 -18.04
C ASP A 163 11.45 14.76 -18.75
N GLN A 164 11.66 14.85 -20.07
CA GLN A 164 11.28 16.04 -20.85
C GLN A 164 9.75 16.23 -20.92
N MET A 165 8.98 15.15 -21.08
CA MET A 165 7.51 15.22 -21.07
C MET A 165 6.95 15.48 -19.67
N LEU A 166 7.52 14.87 -18.62
CA LEU A 166 7.23 15.19 -17.21
C LEU A 166 7.38 16.70 -16.97
N ARG A 167 8.46 17.30 -17.47
CA ARG A 167 8.69 18.74 -17.41
C ARG A 167 7.62 19.52 -18.18
N GLN A 168 7.23 19.10 -19.37
CA GLN A 168 6.22 19.80 -20.17
C GLN A 168 4.82 19.79 -19.55
N ILE A 169 4.39 18.65 -18.98
CA ILE A 169 3.10 18.55 -18.28
C ILE A 169 3.13 19.34 -16.96
N THR A 170 4.23 19.26 -16.23
CA THR A 170 4.43 20.03 -15.01
C THR A 170 4.46 21.53 -15.30
N GLN A 171 5.06 21.92 -16.43
CA GLN A 171 5.04 23.29 -16.94
C GLN A 171 3.62 23.75 -17.27
N ASP A 172 2.77 22.90 -17.88
CA ASP A 172 1.38 23.25 -18.16
C ASP A 172 0.55 23.49 -16.88
N ILE A 173 0.72 22.65 -15.86
CA ILE A 173 0.03 22.85 -14.56
C ILE A 173 0.56 24.11 -13.86
N ASN A 174 1.88 24.28 -13.79
CA ASN A 174 2.47 25.48 -13.18
C ASN A 174 2.09 26.76 -13.94
N LEU A 175 1.95 26.69 -15.26
CA LEU A 175 1.47 27.78 -16.10
C LEU A 175 0.01 28.09 -15.77
N ARG A 176 -0.88 27.09 -15.74
CA ARG A 176 -2.28 27.26 -15.30
C ARG A 176 -2.37 27.87 -13.90
N ILE A 177 -1.53 27.44 -12.96
CA ILE A 177 -1.42 28.03 -11.61
C ILE A 177 -1.06 29.50 -11.72
N SER A 178 0.01 29.85 -12.44
CA SER A 178 0.46 31.24 -12.57
C SER A 178 -0.56 32.15 -13.26
N GLN A 179 -1.35 31.60 -14.20
CA GLN A 179 -2.38 32.34 -14.92
C GLN A 179 -3.67 32.55 -14.10
N GLN A 180 -4.06 31.55 -13.29
CA GLN A 180 -5.30 31.56 -12.53
C GLN A 180 -5.15 32.23 -11.15
N ILE A 181 -3.98 32.13 -10.53
CA ILE A 181 -3.71 32.68 -9.20
C ILE A 181 -3.00 34.02 -9.31
N LYS A 182 -3.80 35.09 -9.36
CA LYS A 182 -3.30 36.48 -9.47
C LYS A 182 -3.19 37.18 -8.12
N ASP A 183 -4.12 36.88 -7.20
CA ASP A 183 -4.18 37.47 -5.87
C ASP A 183 -3.12 36.87 -4.94
N GLU A 184 -2.48 37.71 -4.13
CA GLU A 184 -1.51 37.29 -3.11
C GLU A 184 -2.17 36.39 -2.07
N ILE A 185 -3.42 36.68 -1.68
CA ILE A 185 -4.18 35.85 -0.74
C ILE A 185 -4.41 34.45 -1.33
N ASP A 186 -4.79 34.36 -2.61
CA ASP A 186 -4.98 33.07 -3.27
C ASP A 186 -3.67 32.30 -3.41
N ARG A 187 -2.53 33.00 -3.62
CA ARG A 187 -1.20 32.38 -3.65
C ARG A 187 -0.81 31.81 -2.29
N GLU A 188 -1.10 32.52 -1.21
CA GLU A 188 -0.87 32.07 0.16
C GLU A 188 -1.73 30.83 0.49
N ILE A 189 -3.04 30.89 0.19
CA ILE A 189 -3.98 29.77 0.34
C ILE A 189 -3.48 28.55 -0.47
N PHE A 190 -3.12 28.74 -1.73
CA PHE A 190 -2.61 27.67 -2.59
C PHE A 190 -1.36 27.01 -2.01
N THR A 191 -0.40 27.82 -1.57
CA THR A 191 0.84 27.33 -0.97
C THR A 191 0.56 26.54 0.30
N CYS A 192 -0.37 27.02 1.13
CA CYS A 192 -0.83 26.31 2.33
C CYS A 192 -1.43 24.94 1.98
N ILE A 193 -2.33 24.87 0.98
CA ILE A 193 -2.95 23.62 0.53
C ILE A 193 -1.90 22.62 0.05
N VAL A 194 -1.02 23.06 -0.87
CA VAL A 194 -0.01 22.18 -1.46
C VAL A 194 0.91 21.61 -0.37
N LYS A 195 1.35 22.47 0.57
CA LYS A 195 2.17 22.05 1.70
C LYS A 195 1.43 21.05 2.59
N LYS A 196 0.21 21.37 3.03
CA LYS A 196 -0.55 20.56 3.98
C LYS A 196 -0.93 19.19 3.39
N VAL A 197 -1.43 19.16 2.15
CA VAL A 197 -1.79 17.90 1.47
C VAL A 197 -0.55 17.03 1.25
N THR A 198 0.58 17.60 0.82
CA THR A 198 1.83 16.84 0.67
C THR A 198 2.32 16.29 2.02
N MET A 199 2.19 17.07 3.09
CA MET A 199 2.52 16.63 4.45
C MET A 199 1.65 15.48 4.92
N TYR A 200 0.36 15.40 4.58
CA TYR A 200 -0.45 14.23 4.94
C TYR A 200 0.12 12.90 4.41
N PHE A 201 0.64 12.88 3.18
CA PHE A 201 1.29 11.69 2.63
C PHE A 201 2.62 11.39 3.34
N PHE A 202 3.41 12.43 3.58
CA PHE A 202 4.68 12.31 4.30
C PHE A 202 4.49 11.81 5.74
N ASP A 203 3.58 12.43 6.49
CA ASP A 203 3.23 12.07 7.87
C ASP A 203 2.66 10.65 7.92
N SER A 204 1.86 10.24 6.95
CA SER A 204 1.35 8.85 6.87
C SER A 204 2.48 7.83 6.72
N LYS A 205 3.57 8.17 6.01
CA LYS A 205 4.77 7.32 5.92
C LYS A 205 5.52 7.27 7.25
N ILE A 206 5.72 8.42 7.89
CA ILE A 206 6.38 8.49 9.20
C ILE A 206 5.59 7.69 10.22
N ILE A 207 4.30 7.98 10.35
CA ILE A 207 3.44 7.30 11.32
C ILE A 207 3.40 5.81 11.04
N ARG A 208 3.30 5.35 9.79
CA ARG A 208 3.38 3.92 9.49
C ARG A 208 4.74 3.32 9.86
N SER A 209 5.84 4.02 9.59
CA SER A 209 7.18 3.58 9.96
C SER A 209 7.34 3.46 11.48
N ASP A 210 6.97 4.51 12.21
CA ASP A 210 7.02 4.56 13.67
C ASP A 210 6.08 3.54 14.29
N TYR A 211 4.91 3.35 13.68
CA TYR A 211 3.95 2.33 14.09
C TYR A 211 4.47 0.92 13.86
N VAL A 212 5.13 0.63 12.73
CA VAL A 212 5.79 -0.65 12.48
C VAL A 212 6.91 -0.87 13.49
N ASN A 213 7.72 0.15 13.78
CA ASN A 213 8.78 0.08 14.79
C ASN A 213 8.20 -0.19 16.18
N THR A 214 7.14 0.54 16.55
CA THR A 214 6.45 0.41 17.83
C THR A 214 5.79 -0.95 17.96
N ARG A 215 5.16 -1.47 16.90
CA ARG A 215 4.62 -2.82 16.85
C ARG A 215 5.71 -3.87 17.01
N VAL A 216 6.87 -3.73 16.36
CA VAL A 216 7.99 -4.66 16.55
C VAL A 216 8.51 -4.60 18.00
N VAL A 217 8.56 -3.41 18.61
CA VAL A 217 8.95 -3.24 20.02
C VAL A 217 7.90 -3.78 20.97
N PHE A 218 6.60 -3.60 20.71
CA PHE A 218 5.52 -4.16 21.52
C PHE A 218 5.37 -5.66 21.34
N GLU A 219 5.47 -6.21 20.12
CA GLU A 219 5.52 -7.65 19.90
C GLU A 219 6.74 -8.24 20.60
N SER A 220 7.91 -7.60 20.53
CA SER A 220 9.10 -7.97 21.30
C SER A 220 8.88 -7.89 22.82
N THR A 221 8.28 -6.81 23.31
CA THR A 221 8.08 -6.56 24.75
C THR A 221 6.96 -7.41 25.32
N VAL A 222 5.88 -7.62 24.59
CA VAL A 222 4.80 -8.56 24.93
C VAL A 222 5.29 -9.98 24.80
N MET A 223 6.17 -10.31 23.85
CA MET A 223 6.77 -11.65 23.78
C MET A 223 7.77 -11.87 24.93
N ASN A 224 8.57 -10.86 25.29
CA ASN A 224 9.48 -10.91 26.44
C ASN A 224 8.74 -10.89 27.78
N PHE A 225 7.66 -10.13 27.87
CA PHE A 225 6.76 -10.07 29.02
C PHE A 225 5.90 -11.33 29.09
N ALA A 226 5.45 -11.91 27.98
CA ALA A 226 4.79 -13.21 27.94
C ALA A 226 5.78 -14.30 28.32
N MET A 227 7.05 -14.24 27.92
CA MET A 227 8.06 -15.18 28.42
C MET A 227 8.33 -14.98 29.92
N GLY A 228 8.43 -13.75 30.42
CA GLY A 228 8.63 -13.47 31.85
C GLY A 228 7.40 -13.72 32.73
N THR A 229 6.21 -13.46 32.21
CA THR A 229 4.93 -13.76 32.86
C THR A 229 4.47 -15.18 32.60
N VAL A 230 4.99 -15.94 31.65
CA VAL A 230 4.78 -17.39 31.64
C VAL A 230 5.47 -18.01 32.85
N GLN A 231 6.57 -17.43 33.35
CA GLN A 231 7.15 -17.77 34.66
C GLN A 231 6.22 -17.34 35.82
N LEU A 232 5.81 -16.08 35.85
CA LEU A 232 5.04 -15.49 36.97
C LEU A 232 3.56 -15.94 37.01
N ALA A 233 2.97 -16.18 35.85
CA ALA A 233 1.66 -16.79 35.65
C ALA A 233 1.71 -18.29 35.89
N LYS A 234 2.84 -19.00 35.73
CA LYS A 234 2.95 -20.37 36.26
C LYS A 234 2.72 -20.38 37.78
N ASP A 235 3.24 -19.38 38.48
CA ASP A 235 3.10 -19.25 39.94
C ASP A 235 1.72 -18.72 40.36
N LEU A 236 1.09 -17.85 39.56
CA LEU A 236 -0.25 -17.29 39.82
C LEU A 236 -1.42 -18.15 39.28
N LEU A 237 -1.27 -18.86 38.17
CA LEU A 237 -2.27 -19.81 37.63
C LEU A 237 -2.46 -21.02 38.54
N ASN A 238 -1.45 -21.35 39.34
CA ASN A 238 -1.60 -22.35 40.41
C ASN A 238 -2.55 -21.86 41.53
N ASN A 239 -2.88 -20.57 41.61
CA ASN A 239 -3.62 -20.01 42.75
C ASN A 239 -4.97 -19.35 42.39
N VAL A 240 -5.17 -18.74 41.21
CA VAL A 240 -6.49 -18.17 40.82
C VAL A 240 -6.75 -18.28 39.30
N PRO A 241 -7.59 -19.23 38.84
CA PRO A 241 -7.81 -19.51 37.40
C PRO A 241 -8.53 -18.40 36.61
N ILE A 242 -9.33 -17.57 37.29
CA ILE A 242 -10.31 -16.69 36.63
C ILE A 242 -9.70 -15.32 36.26
N LEU A 243 -8.67 -14.86 36.99
CA LEU A 243 -8.05 -13.55 36.75
C LEU A 243 -7.19 -13.51 35.47
N GLY A 244 -6.55 -14.62 35.11
CA GLY A 244 -5.68 -14.71 33.94
C GLY A 244 -6.42 -14.57 32.61
N ILE A 245 -7.68 -15.03 32.55
CA ILE A 245 -8.49 -15.00 31.32
C ILE A 245 -9.00 -13.57 31.06
N VAL A 246 -9.44 -12.86 32.10
CA VAL A 246 -10.06 -11.52 31.94
C VAL A 246 -9.03 -10.46 31.59
N VAL A 247 -7.84 -10.48 32.22
CA VAL A 247 -6.77 -9.51 31.93
C VAL A 247 -6.14 -9.76 30.55
N SER A 248 -5.99 -11.02 30.14
CA SER A 248 -5.48 -11.37 28.81
C SER A 248 -6.45 -10.96 27.70
N VAL A 249 -7.76 -11.18 27.89
CA VAL A 249 -8.77 -10.88 26.86
C VAL A 249 -9.01 -9.38 26.75
N ALA A 250 -9.13 -8.65 27.86
CA ALA A 250 -9.33 -7.20 27.82
C ALA A 250 -8.10 -6.44 27.29
N GLY A 251 -6.89 -6.86 27.69
CA GLY A 251 -5.64 -6.29 27.19
C GLY A 251 -5.43 -6.55 25.69
N ASN A 252 -5.70 -7.77 25.23
CA ASN A 252 -5.56 -8.12 23.81
C ASN A 252 -6.65 -7.46 22.94
N ILE A 253 -7.89 -7.32 23.41
CA ILE A 253 -8.95 -6.68 22.60
C ILE A 253 -8.71 -5.16 22.51
N ALA A 254 -8.35 -4.50 23.60
CA ALA A 254 -8.15 -3.05 23.62
C ALA A 254 -6.92 -2.60 22.82
N SER A 255 -5.80 -3.34 22.89
CA SER A 255 -4.63 -3.05 22.06
C SER A 255 -4.90 -3.37 20.59
N THR A 256 -5.39 -4.58 20.28
CA THR A 256 -5.49 -5.06 18.90
C THR A 256 -6.56 -4.34 18.07
N CYS A 257 -7.65 -3.85 18.68
CA CYS A 257 -8.73 -3.18 17.94
C CYS A 257 -8.42 -1.71 17.59
N GLY A 258 -7.75 -0.95 18.48
CA GLY A 258 -7.35 0.43 18.19
C GLY A 258 -6.20 0.49 17.18
N ASP A 259 -5.25 -0.43 17.34
CA ASP A 259 -4.07 -0.62 16.51
C ASP A 259 -4.39 -0.98 15.06
N TRP A 260 -5.32 -1.91 14.87
CA TRP A 260 -5.72 -2.34 13.54
C TRP A 260 -6.46 -1.24 12.75
N HIS A 261 -7.28 -0.41 13.42
CA HIS A 261 -7.98 0.68 12.75
C HIS A 261 -7.01 1.80 12.32
N LEU A 262 -6.10 2.21 13.20
CA LEU A 262 -5.17 3.30 12.88
C LEU A 262 -4.22 2.92 11.74
N SER A 263 -3.64 1.71 11.79
CA SER A 263 -2.79 1.19 10.72
C SER A 263 -3.53 1.15 9.38
N ARG A 264 -4.81 0.76 9.39
CA ARG A 264 -5.62 0.68 8.18
C ARG A 264 -5.95 2.05 7.59
N LEU A 265 -6.14 3.08 8.41
CA LEU A 265 -6.37 4.46 7.93
C LEU A 265 -5.16 4.97 7.14
N PHE A 266 -3.94 4.81 7.66
CA PHE A 266 -2.72 5.23 6.96
C PHE A 266 -2.39 4.33 5.77
N GLU A 267 -2.70 3.04 5.86
CA GLU A 267 -2.57 2.12 4.73
C GLU A 267 -3.41 2.57 3.53
N ASN A 268 -4.62 3.11 3.75
CA ASN A 268 -5.45 3.64 2.67
C ASN A 268 -4.83 4.87 1.98
N VAL A 269 -4.20 5.78 2.75
CA VAL A 269 -3.49 6.95 2.20
C VAL A 269 -2.31 6.51 1.35
N LEU A 270 -1.52 5.54 1.85
CA LEU A 270 -0.34 5.04 1.14
C LEU A 270 -0.70 4.18 -0.07
N ASN A 271 -1.77 3.40 0.01
CA ASN A 271 -2.29 2.67 -1.14
C ASN A 271 -2.75 3.63 -2.23
N PHE A 272 -3.33 4.77 -1.87
CA PHE A 272 -3.67 5.80 -2.84
C PHE A 272 -2.42 6.40 -3.48
N GLU A 273 -1.40 6.75 -2.68
CA GLU A 273 -0.11 7.23 -3.18
C GLU A 273 0.53 6.25 -4.16
N VAL A 274 0.60 4.96 -3.82
CA VAL A 274 1.17 3.91 -4.69
C VAL A 274 0.41 3.83 -6.01
N ARG A 275 -0.91 4.04 -5.99
CA ARG A 275 -1.76 3.98 -7.19
C ARG A 275 -1.59 5.18 -8.12
N ILE A 276 -1.45 6.39 -7.55
CA ILE A 276 -1.26 7.59 -8.35
C ILE A 276 0.21 7.79 -8.76
N GLY A 277 1.16 7.14 -8.09
CA GLY A 277 2.59 7.38 -8.24
C GLY A 277 3.08 8.47 -7.28
N SER A 278 4.21 8.22 -6.61
CA SER A 278 4.78 9.15 -5.61
C SER A 278 5.11 10.53 -6.17
N GLU A 279 5.51 10.57 -7.45
CA GLU A 279 5.80 11.77 -8.23
C GLU A 279 4.55 12.62 -8.49
N ASN A 280 3.37 12.01 -8.48
CA ASN A 280 2.10 12.68 -8.76
C ASN A 280 1.42 13.22 -7.50
N VAL A 281 1.96 13.01 -6.30
CA VAL A 281 1.40 13.56 -5.05
C VAL A 281 1.38 15.09 -5.08
N SER A 282 2.48 15.72 -5.51
CA SER A 282 2.55 17.19 -5.65
C SER A 282 1.55 17.68 -6.69
N THR A 283 1.43 16.98 -7.82
CA THR A 283 0.46 17.27 -8.88
C THR A 283 -0.98 17.18 -8.38
N PHE A 284 -1.31 16.12 -7.62
CA PHE A 284 -2.61 15.96 -6.99
C PHE A 284 -2.93 17.11 -6.03
N ALA A 285 -1.97 17.48 -5.17
CA ALA A 285 -2.13 18.59 -4.23
C ALA A 285 -2.36 19.93 -4.96
N LYS A 286 -1.63 20.18 -6.06
CA LYS A 286 -1.80 21.36 -6.92
C LYS A 286 -3.17 21.39 -7.60
N LEU A 287 -3.61 20.27 -8.19
CA LEU A 287 -4.92 20.17 -8.83
C LEU A 287 -6.06 20.38 -7.82
N PHE A 288 -5.91 19.82 -6.62
CA PHE A 288 -6.85 20.06 -5.52
C PHE A 288 -6.88 21.54 -5.11
N GLY A 289 -5.72 22.17 -4.93
CA GLY A 289 -5.62 23.58 -4.59
C GLY A 289 -6.24 24.50 -5.63
N LEU A 290 -5.98 24.24 -6.92
CA LEU A 290 -6.63 24.96 -8.02
C LEU A 290 -8.14 24.78 -8.00
N ARG A 291 -8.62 23.53 -7.83
CA ARG A 291 -10.05 23.27 -7.79
C ARG A 291 -10.74 23.98 -6.64
N LEU A 292 -10.09 24.04 -5.47
CA LEU A 292 -10.62 24.76 -4.31
C LEU A 292 -10.72 26.26 -4.57
N LEU A 293 -9.69 26.86 -5.17
CA LEU A 293 -9.71 28.28 -5.53
C LEU A 293 -10.74 28.61 -6.62
N LEU A 294 -11.05 27.68 -7.51
CA LEU A 294 -12.09 27.88 -8.54
C LEU A 294 -13.52 27.64 -8.01
N ASP A 295 -13.69 27.11 -6.80
CA ASP A 295 -15.00 26.82 -6.25
C ASP A 295 -15.70 28.10 -5.75
N SER A 296 -16.90 28.35 -6.28
CA SER A 296 -17.65 29.56 -5.97
C SER A 296 -18.09 29.65 -4.52
N LYS A 297 -18.34 28.53 -3.84
CA LYS A 297 -18.72 28.53 -2.42
C LYS A 297 -17.53 28.84 -1.55
N PHE A 298 -16.38 28.22 -1.82
CA PHE A 298 -15.13 28.54 -1.14
C PHE A 298 -14.77 30.03 -1.32
N GLN A 299 -14.95 30.59 -2.52
CA GLN A 299 -14.70 32.01 -2.76
C GLN A 299 -15.61 32.91 -1.93
N VAL A 300 -16.90 32.58 -1.77
CA VAL A 300 -17.82 33.32 -0.90
C VAL A 300 -17.38 33.22 0.57
N GLU A 301 -17.10 32.02 1.07
CA GLU A 301 -16.65 31.78 2.45
C GLU A 301 -15.30 32.46 2.74
N LYS A 302 -14.37 32.46 1.78
CA LYS A 302 -13.09 33.17 1.84
C LYS A 302 -13.33 34.66 2.00
N GLN A 303 -14.17 35.27 1.16
CA GLN A 303 -14.47 36.70 1.23
C GLN A 303 -15.18 37.09 2.55
N GLU A 304 -16.06 36.24 3.05
CA GLU A 304 -16.66 36.44 4.39
C GLU A 304 -15.62 36.35 5.51
N SER A 305 -14.68 35.42 5.41
CA SER A 305 -13.59 35.24 6.38
C SER A 305 -12.62 36.44 6.38
N ILE A 306 -12.32 36.99 5.20
CA ILE A 306 -11.52 38.21 5.05
C ILE A 306 -12.25 39.40 5.68
N LYS A 307 -13.54 39.60 5.37
CA LYS A 307 -14.34 40.69 5.96
C LYS A 307 -14.43 40.59 7.49
N LYS A 308 -14.56 39.39 8.04
CA LYS A 308 -14.54 39.15 9.49
C LYS A 308 -13.18 39.50 10.11
N TYR A 309 -12.09 39.21 9.40
CA TYR A 309 -10.73 39.53 9.84
C TYR A 309 -10.45 41.05 9.83
N GLU A 310 -10.99 41.75 8.83
CA GLU A 310 -10.85 43.20 8.69
C GLU A 310 -11.75 44.01 9.65
N ASP A 311 -12.71 43.38 10.33
CA ASP A 311 -13.57 44.07 11.30
C ASP A 311 -12.72 44.60 12.48
N PRO A 312 -12.68 45.93 12.71
CA PRO A 312 -11.94 46.51 13.83
C PRO A 312 -12.30 45.91 15.18
N LYS A 313 -13.56 45.47 15.35
CA LYS A 313 -14.01 44.80 16.57
C LYS A 313 -13.30 43.46 16.76
N PHE A 314 -13.16 42.67 15.70
CA PHE A 314 -12.44 41.41 15.74
C PHE A 314 -10.96 41.63 16.07
N LEU A 315 -10.30 42.61 15.42
CA LEU A 315 -8.90 42.95 15.70
C LEU A 315 -8.69 43.40 17.16
N SER A 316 -9.63 44.12 17.76
CA SER A 316 -9.57 44.53 19.18
C SER A 316 -9.73 43.34 20.16
N LEU A 317 -10.56 42.35 19.82
CA LEU A 317 -10.74 41.12 20.60
C LEU A 317 -9.52 40.19 20.48
N VAL A 318 -8.99 40.05 19.27
CA VAL A 318 -7.80 39.24 18.98
C VAL A 318 -6.58 39.82 19.68
N SER A 319 -6.32 41.13 19.55
CA SER A 319 -5.16 41.80 20.16
C SER A 319 -5.15 41.79 21.69
N SER A 320 -6.31 41.66 22.34
CA SER A 320 -6.41 41.55 23.80
C SER A 320 -6.23 40.12 24.33
N SER A 321 -6.58 39.11 23.54
CA SER A 321 -6.50 37.69 23.92
C SER A 321 -5.17 37.02 23.55
N LEU A 322 -4.50 37.44 22.48
CA LEU A 322 -3.37 36.73 21.87
C LEU A 322 -1.97 37.03 22.41
N ARG A 323 -1.81 37.69 23.57
CA ARG A 323 -0.45 37.98 24.09
C ARG A 323 0.40 36.75 24.37
N ASN A 324 -0.16 35.53 24.45
CA ASN A 324 0.59 34.33 24.85
C ASN A 324 0.44 33.10 23.92
N THR A 325 -0.27 33.14 22.80
CA THR A 325 -0.41 31.98 21.90
C THR A 325 0.16 32.29 20.51
N HIS A 326 1.21 31.56 20.13
CA HIS A 326 2.15 31.92 19.06
C HIS A 326 1.65 31.77 17.61
N TYR A 327 0.35 31.59 17.37
CA TYR A 327 -0.19 31.41 16.02
C TYR A 327 -1.54 32.09 15.88
N SER A 328 -1.53 33.35 15.43
CA SER A 328 -2.71 33.98 14.84
C SER A 328 -2.80 33.50 13.38
N THR A 329 -3.32 32.29 13.18
CA THR A 329 -3.67 31.80 11.85
C THR A 329 -4.72 32.72 11.25
N LYS A 330 -4.50 33.18 10.00
CA LYS A 330 -5.47 34.05 9.33
C LYS A 330 -6.77 33.25 9.10
N PRO A 331 -7.98 33.83 9.27
CA PRO A 331 -9.23 33.06 9.22
C PRO A 331 -9.48 32.30 7.91
N TYR A 332 -9.03 32.85 6.78
CA TYR A 332 -9.13 32.15 5.49
C TYR A 332 -8.17 30.95 5.37
N ILE A 333 -7.06 30.96 6.11
CA ILE A 333 -6.18 29.79 6.24
C ILE A 333 -6.87 28.72 7.08
N GLU A 334 -7.49 29.08 8.20
CA GLU A 334 -8.27 28.12 9.01
C GLU A 334 -9.39 27.47 8.20
N LEU A 335 -10.12 28.26 7.40
CA LEU A 335 -11.11 27.74 6.46
C LEU A 335 -10.48 26.74 5.48
N THR A 336 -9.33 27.08 4.90
CA THR A 336 -8.58 26.23 3.97
C THR A 336 -8.14 24.92 4.63
N GLU A 337 -7.72 24.97 5.89
CA GLU A 337 -7.32 23.81 6.67
C GLU A 337 -8.49 22.84 6.88
N ILE A 338 -9.71 23.33 7.10
CA ILE A 338 -10.91 22.48 7.20
C ILE A 338 -11.14 21.67 5.91
N TYR A 339 -10.94 22.28 4.74
CA TYR A 339 -11.04 21.56 3.45
C TYR A 339 -9.94 20.50 3.32
N CYS A 340 -8.72 20.81 3.75
CA CYS A 340 -7.61 19.86 3.75
C CYS A 340 -7.88 18.68 4.69
N ASP A 341 -8.41 18.91 5.90
CA ASP A 341 -8.71 17.86 6.87
C ASP A 341 -9.86 16.95 6.39
N ARG A 342 -10.82 17.50 5.66
CA ARG A 342 -11.87 16.72 4.98
C ARG A 342 -11.31 15.88 3.85
N LEU A 343 -10.38 16.42 3.06
CA LEU A 343 -9.67 15.64 2.05
C LEU A 343 -8.88 14.50 2.70
N PHE A 344 -8.18 14.76 3.81
CA PHE A 344 -7.46 13.74 4.55
C PHE A 344 -8.40 12.64 5.07
N THR A 345 -9.54 13.04 5.64
CA THR A 345 -10.59 12.09 6.05
C THR A 345 -11.00 11.21 4.87
N LEU A 346 -11.22 11.79 3.68
CA LEU A 346 -11.56 11.03 2.49
C LEU A 346 -10.43 10.06 2.07
N LEU A 347 -9.16 10.51 2.10
CA LEU A 347 -7.99 9.65 1.82
C LEU A 347 -7.95 8.42 2.74
N THR A 348 -8.31 8.58 4.02
CA THR A 348 -8.32 7.45 4.97
C THR A 348 -9.46 6.44 4.76
N THR A 349 -10.47 6.74 3.93
CA THR A 349 -11.69 5.91 3.78
C THR A 349 -11.64 4.89 2.62
N GLU A 350 -10.48 4.64 2.01
CA GLU A 350 -10.27 3.82 0.77
C GLU A 350 -11.02 4.35 -0.47
N THR A 351 -11.94 5.30 -0.29
CA THR A 351 -12.82 5.84 -1.33
C THR A 351 -12.06 6.37 -2.55
N LEU A 352 -10.96 7.10 -2.32
CA LEU A 352 -10.15 7.63 -3.43
C LEU A 352 -9.41 6.54 -4.20
N CYS A 353 -8.99 5.47 -3.54
CA CYS A 353 -8.42 4.30 -4.20
C CYS A 353 -9.43 3.68 -5.18
N LEU A 354 -10.67 3.49 -4.74
CA LEU A 354 -11.72 2.88 -5.56
C LEU A 354 -12.12 3.78 -6.75
N LEU A 355 -12.23 5.09 -6.51
CA LEU A 355 -12.51 6.05 -7.58
C LEU A 355 -11.38 6.10 -8.62
N TRP A 356 -10.12 6.05 -8.17
CA TRP A 356 -8.96 5.99 -9.05
C TRP A 356 -9.00 4.75 -9.94
N GLU A 357 -9.20 3.56 -9.36
CA GLU A 357 -9.34 2.31 -10.12
C GLU A 357 -10.46 2.40 -11.15
N GLN A 358 -11.60 3.00 -10.79
CA GLN A 358 -12.70 3.17 -11.72
C GLN A 358 -12.28 3.99 -12.94
N LYS A 359 -11.60 5.11 -12.71
CA LYS A 359 -11.20 6.06 -13.77
C LYS A 359 -10.05 5.52 -14.62
N ALA A 360 -9.01 4.96 -13.99
CA ALA A 360 -7.88 4.34 -14.69
C ALA A 360 -8.34 3.18 -15.58
N ASN A 361 -9.33 2.41 -15.15
CA ASN A 361 -9.91 1.38 -16.01
C ASN A 361 -10.77 1.96 -17.14
N ALA A 362 -11.53 3.03 -16.89
CA ALA A 362 -12.34 3.66 -17.93
C ALA A 362 -11.49 4.25 -19.06
N SER A 363 -10.31 4.83 -18.75
CA SER A 363 -9.38 5.34 -19.77
C SER A 363 -8.78 4.20 -20.62
N LEU A 364 -8.45 3.06 -20.02
CA LEU A 364 -7.95 1.88 -20.73
C LEU A 364 -8.98 1.34 -21.76
N PHE A 365 -10.26 1.25 -21.39
CA PHE A 365 -11.30 0.77 -22.32
C PHE A 365 -11.61 1.76 -23.45
N GLY A 366 -11.49 3.07 -23.21
CA GLY A 366 -11.67 4.09 -24.25
C GLY A 366 -10.53 4.12 -25.27
N SER A 367 -9.30 3.81 -24.85
CA SER A 367 -8.10 3.87 -25.70
C SER A 367 -7.96 2.65 -26.64
N ASN A 368 -8.43 1.47 -26.21
CA ASN A 368 -8.30 0.22 -26.98
C ASN A 368 -9.13 0.19 -28.28
N ILE A 369 -10.06 1.12 -28.48
CA ILE A 369 -10.85 1.20 -29.73
C ILE A 369 -10.10 2.00 -30.82
N VAL A 370 -9.07 2.77 -30.47
CA VAL A 370 -8.42 3.72 -31.41
C VAL A 370 -6.93 3.42 -31.65
N SER A 371 -6.28 2.56 -30.87
CA SER A 371 -4.81 2.39 -30.94
C SER A 371 -4.38 0.95 -31.19
N ASN A 372 -4.38 0.53 -32.47
CA ASN A 372 -3.72 -0.69 -32.93
C ASN A 372 -2.34 -0.41 -33.55
N ASN A 373 -1.66 0.68 -33.13
CA ASN A 373 -0.33 1.05 -33.60
C ASN A 373 0.69 1.00 -32.45
N ASN A 374 1.75 0.22 -32.64
CA ASN A 374 2.67 -0.35 -31.65
C ASN A 374 3.65 0.61 -30.92
N ASN A 375 3.36 1.91 -30.77
CA ASN A 375 4.29 2.88 -30.14
C ASN A 375 3.70 3.59 -28.90
N ASN A 376 3.21 2.85 -27.89
CA ASN A 376 2.27 3.41 -26.90
C ASN A 376 2.71 3.52 -25.42
N ASN A 377 3.99 3.44 -25.08
CA ASN A 377 4.39 3.63 -23.66
C ASN A 377 4.35 5.11 -23.19
N ASN A 378 4.36 6.08 -24.10
CA ASN A 378 4.48 7.50 -23.75
C ASN A 378 3.14 8.21 -23.49
N ASN A 379 2.00 7.58 -23.82
CA ASN A 379 0.66 8.16 -23.60
C ASN A 379 0.10 7.95 -22.17
N SER A 380 0.77 7.14 -21.34
CA SER A 380 0.28 6.81 -19.99
C SER A 380 0.23 8.04 -19.08
N MET A 381 1.24 8.91 -19.12
CA MET A 381 1.36 9.98 -18.11
C MET A 381 0.41 11.16 -18.35
N VAL A 382 0.17 11.54 -19.62
CA VAL A 382 -0.85 12.56 -19.96
C VAL A 382 -2.25 12.07 -19.57
N SER A 383 -2.49 10.75 -19.64
CA SER A 383 -3.73 10.17 -19.12
C SER A 383 -3.83 10.27 -17.60
N ASP A 384 -2.72 10.23 -16.86
CA ASP A 384 -2.72 10.29 -15.40
C ASP A 384 -3.14 11.66 -14.86
N VAL A 385 -2.66 12.77 -15.43
CA VAL A 385 -3.06 14.12 -14.98
C VAL A 385 -4.54 14.39 -15.24
N ARG A 386 -5.06 14.03 -16.42
CA ARG A 386 -6.50 14.18 -16.71
C ARG A 386 -7.35 13.26 -15.82
N THR A 387 -6.84 12.07 -15.51
CA THR A 387 -7.48 11.13 -14.57
C THR A 387 -7.52 11.73 -13.17
N LEU A 388 -6.44 12.35 -12.71
CA LEU A 388 -6.37 13.05 -11.42
C LEU A 388 -7.32 14.26 -11.38
N GLU A 389 -7.36 15.07 -12.42
CA GLU A 389 -8.28 16.22 -12.52
C GLU A 389 -9.74 15.75 -12.44
N SER A 390 -10.10 14.71 -13.22
CA SER A 390 -11.43 14.12 -13.18
C SER A 390 -11.76 13.46 -11.84
N LEU A 391 -10.76 12.88 -11.17
CA LEU A 391 -10.92 12.33 -9.82
C LEU A 391 -11.23 13.45 -8.83
N VAL A 392 -10.45 14.54 -8.85
CA VAL A 392 -10.64 15.73 -8.00
C VAL A 392 -12.05 16.28 -8.19
N GLU A 393 -12.47 16.51 -9.43
CA GLU A 393 -13.83 16.98 -9.73
C GLU A 393 -14.94 16.09 -9.17
N GLN A 394 -14.73 14.77 -9.14
CA GLN A 394 -15.72 13.80 -8.70
C GLN A 394 -15.92 13.82 -7.18
N PHE A 395 -14.85 13.90 -6.39
CA PHE A 395 -14.97 13.90 -4.93
C PHE A 395 -15.14 15.31 -4.34
N PHE A 396 -14.75 16.36 -5.05
CA PHE A 396 -14.78 17.72 -4.53
C PHE A 396 -16.15 18.16 -3.96
N PRO A 397 -17.31 17.82 -4.59
CA PRO A 397 -18.61 18.14 -4.02
C PRO A 397 -18.85 17.56 -2.62
N ALA A 398 -18.18 16.46 -2.26
CA ALA A 398 -18.26 15.90 -0.93
C ALA A 398 -17.50 16.76 0.10
N LEU A 399 -16.47 17.51 -0.30
CA LEU A 399 -15.64 18.30 0.60
C LEU A 399 -16.24 19.64 1.01
N VAL A 400 -17.21 20.16 0.25
CA VAL A 400 -17.83 21.49 0.41
C VAL A 400 -18.21 21.78 1.86
N VAL A 401 -17.59 22.82 2.43
CA VAL A 401 -17.84 23.32 3.78
C VAL A 401 -19.10 24.20 3.76
N GLY A 402 -19.74 24.29 4.93
CA GLY A 402 -20.96 25.02 5.18
C GLY A 402 -21.39 24.74 6.62
N GLU A 403 -21.90 25.77 7.32
CA GLU A 403 -22.04 25.85 8.79
C GLU A 403 -22.91 24.76 9.48
N LYS A 404 -23.46 23.76 8.76
CA LYS A 404 -24.37 22.75 9.35
C LYS A 404 -24.13 21.27 9.00
N ASN A 405 -23.05 20.90 8.31
CA ASN A 405 -23.14 19.71 7.46
C ASN A 405 -21.99 18.69 7.52
N ASN A 406 -21.45 18.38 8.71
CA ASN A 406 -20.68 17.13 8.90
C ASN A 406 -21.53 15.89 8.52
N LYS A 407 -22.85 15.97 8.69
CA LYS A 407 -23.78 14.95 8.20
C LYS A 407 -23.80 14.84 6.68
N VAL A 408 -23.87 15.95 5.94
CA VAL A 408 -23.83 15.92 4.47
C VAL A 408 -22.47 15.47 3.96
N PHE A 409 -21.38 15.83 4.65
CA PHE A 409 -20.05 15.31 4.38
C PHE A 409 -20.03 13.78 4.52
N LYS A 410 -20.49 13.24 5.66
CA LYS A 410 -20.61 11.80 5.90
C LYS A 410 -21.54 11.11 4.90
N ASP A 411 -22.71 11.67 4.63
CA ASP A 411 -23.68 11.13 3.66
C ASP A 411 -23.08 11.14 2.24
N SER A 412 -22.26 12.14 1.89
CA SER A 412 -21.57 12.21 0.61
C SER A 412 -20.46 11.17 0.51
N ILE A 413 -19.69 10.95 1.57
CA ILE A 413 -18.71 9.85 1.64
C ILE A 413 -19.43 8.51 1.46
N ILE A 414 -20.52 8.26 2.20
CA ILE A 414 -21.30 7.02 2.10
C ILE A 414 -21.83 6.83 0.68
N LYS A 415 -22.37 7.89 0.04
CA LYS A 415 -22.84 7.81 -1.35
C LYS A 415 -21.71 7.47 -2.33
N ILE A 416 -20.53 8.09 -2.18
CA ILE A 416 -19.38 7.80 -3.03
C ILE A 416 -18.91 6.36 -2.81
N GLN A 417 -18.85 5.90 -1.56
CA GLN A 417 -18.51 4.51 -1.23
C GLN A 417 -19.51 3.50 -1.79
N MET A 418 -20.81 3.79 -1.68
CA MET A 418 -21.86 2.95 -2.26
C MET A 418 -21.72 2.86 -3.78
N TYR A 419 -21.53 4.00 -4.44
CA TYR A 419 -21.33 4.06 -5.90
C TYR A 419 -20.09 3.27 -6.33
N ALA A 420 -18.97 3.43 -5.61
CA ALA A 420 -17.74 2.67 -5.86
C ALA A 420 -17.94 1.16 -5.67
N ASN A 421 -18.67 0.75 -4.64
CA ASN A 421 -18.92 -0.66 -4.33
C ASN A 421 -19.90 -1.34 -5.29
N ASP A 422 -20.96 -0.65 -5.74
CA ASP A 422 -21.94 -1.22 -6.66
C ASP A 422 -21.34 -1.48 -8.05
N GLN A 423 -20.41 -0.62 -8.50
CA GLN A 423 -19.65 -0.84 -9.73
C GLN A 423 -18.72 -2.06 -9.64
N LYS A 424 -18.13 -2.32 -8.45
CA LYS A 424 -17.33 -3.53 -8.21
C LYS A 424 -18.17 -4.81 -8.36
N LYS A 425 -19.45 -4.77 -7.98
CA LYS A 425 -20.37 -5.90 -8.16
C LYS A 425 -20.73 -6.12 -9.64
N MET A 426 -20.95 -5.06 -10.41
CA MET A 426 -21.24 -5.17 -11.85
C MET A 426 -20.08 -5.72 -12.68
N ARG A 427 -18.84 -5.62 -12.17
CA ARG A 427 -17.63 -6.12 -12.85
C ARG A 427 -17.30 -7.59 -12.59
N ARG A 428 -18.09 -8.35 -11.83
CA ARG A 428 -17.88 -9.81 -11.79
C ARG A 428 -18.23 -10.39 -13.15
N PRO A 429 -17.26 -10.89 -13.93
CA PRO A 429 -17.52 -11.38 -15.26
C PRO A 429 -18.51 -12.53 -15.19
N SER A 430 -19.60 -12.41 -15.92
CA SER A 430 -20.55 -13.48 -16.20
C SER A 430 -19.92 -14.56 -17.10
N ASN A 431 -18.75 -15.07 -16.73
CA ASN A 431 -18.09 -16.21 -17.37
C ASN A 431 -18.71 -17.54 -16.90
N ALA A 432 -20.03 -17.56 -16.72
CA ALA A 432 -20.85 -18.76 -16.57
C ALA A 432 -21.66 -19.05 -17.83
N PHE A 433 -21.17 -18.61 -19.00
CA PHE A 433 -21.67 -19.00 -20.32
C PHE A 433 -20.74 -20.07 -20.91
N GLY A 434 -20.82 -21.26 -20.31
CA GLY A 434 -20.29 -22.51 -20.84
C GLY A 434 -21.21 -23.63 -20.38
N ASP A 435 -21.84 -24.29 -21.35
CA ASP A 435 -22.67 -25.50 -21.23
C ASP A 435 -24.11 -25.36 -20.71
N ARG A 436 -25.05 -25.06 -21.61
CA ARG A 436 -25.99 -26.09 -22.13
C ARG A 436 -26.95 -25.53 -23.18
N ALA A 437 -27.01 -26.26 -24.29
CA ALA A 437 -27.98 -26.09 -25.36
C ALA A 437 -29.31 -26.81 -25.05
N ILE A 438 -30.39 -26.29 -25.66
CA ILE A 438 -31.65 -26.95 -26.03
C ILE A 438 -32.66 -27.21 -24.88
N ALA A 439 -33.69 -26.37 -24.78
CA ALA A 439 -35.08 -26.74 -25.07
C ALA A 439 -36.04 -25.60 -24.67
N SER A 440 -36.87 -25.21 -25.63
CA SER A 440 -37.93 -24.21 -25.57
C SER A 440 -39.04 -24.55 -24.57
N LYS A 441 -39.54 -23.53 -23.85
CA LYS A 441 -40.95 -23.35 -23.46
C LYS A 441 -41.19 -21.90 -23.02
N PRO A 442 -42.28 -21.24 -23.46
CA PRO A 442 -42.63 -19.90 -22.99
C PRO A 442 -43.29 -20.01 -21.62
N ILE A 443 -42.64 -19.51 -20.57
CA ILE A 443 -43.24 -19.36 -19.25
C ILE A 443 -43.47 -17.88 -19.01
N THR A 444 -44.75 -17.54 -18.98
CA THR A 444 -45.35 -16.32 -18.45
C THR A 444 -44.70 -15.93 -17.13
N SER A 445 -44.07 -14.75 -17.14
CA SER A 445 -43.53 -14.06 -15.97
C SER A 445 -44.66 -13.58 -15.06
N ALA A 446 -45.11 -14.46 -14.16
CA ALA A 446 -45.78 -14.07 -12.93
C ALA A 446 -44.70 -13.91 -11.83
N TYR A 447 -44.55 -12.69 -11.32
CA TYR A 447 -43.76 -12.40 -10.12
C TYR A 447 -44.30 -13.25 -8.95
N PRO A 448 -43.48 -14.06 -8.26
CA PRO A 448 -43.89 -14.66 -7.01
C PRO A 448 -43.73 -13.62 -5.90
N SER A 449 -44.80 -12.88 -5.64
CA SER A 449 -45.03 -12.18 -4.36
C SER A 449 -45.34 -13.20 -3.26
N GLY A 450 -44.38 -14.08 -2.99
CA GLY A 450 -44.40 -15.03 -1.87
C GLY A 450 -44.14 -14.29 -0.56
N ARG A 451 -45.08 -13.44 -0.11
CA ARG A 451 -45.18 -13.12 1.31
C ARG A 451 -45.61 -14.40 2.00
N SER A 452 -44.62 -15.15 2.48
CA SER A 452 -44.84 -16.15 3.52
C SER A 452 -45.65 -15.47 4.62
N ILE A 453 -46.90 -15.90 4.79
CA ILE A 453 -47.79 -15.47 5.85
C ILE A 453 -47.23 -16.06 7.14
N THR A 454 -46.14 -15.48 7.63
CA THR A 454 -45.76 -15.67 9.02
C THR A 454 -46.89 -15.03 9.83
N SER A 455 -47.43 -15.80 10.78
CA SER A 455 -48.41 -15.31 11.74
C SER A 455 -48.01 -13.92 12.24
N PRO A 456 -48.93 -12.94 12.30
CA PRO A 456 -48.60 -11.57 12.69
C PRO A 456 -47.84 -11.61 14.02
N VAL A 457 -46.58 -11.14 14.00
CA VAL A 457 -45.74 -11.10 15.19
C VAL A 457 -46.45 -10.23 16.22
N ALA A 458 -46.62 -10.75 17.44
CA ALA A 458 -47.33 -10.05 18.50
C ALA A 458 -46.62 -8.73 18.84
N VAL A 459 -47.40 -7.65 18.90
CA VAL A 459 -46.94 -6.32 19.33
C VAL A 459 -46.84 -6.32 20.86
N VAL A 460 -45.68 -5.95 21.40
CA VAL A 460 -45.40 -5.88 22.85
C VAL A 460 -45.82 -4.52 23.40
N LYS A 461 -45.47 -3.43 22.70
CA LYS A 461 -45.85 -2.06 23.07
C LYS A 461 -45.92 -1.18 21.83
N GLU A 462 -46.90 -0.27 21.80
CA GLU A 462 -47.00 0.76 20.77
C GLU A 462 -47.33 2.13 21.39
N GLY A 463 -46.97 3.20 20.70
CA GLY A 463 -47.20 4.56 21.17
C GLY A 463 -46.37 5.62 20.45
N THR A 464 -46.75 6.89 20.64
CA THR A 464 -46.01 8.03 20.07
C THR A 464 -44.91 8.48 21.03
N MET A 465 -43.68 8.57 20.54
CA MET A 465 -42.55 9.17 21.26
C MET A 465 -41.75 10.07 20.35
N LYS A 466 -41.00 11.00 20.93
CA LYS A 466 -40.06 11.83 20.17
C LYS A 466 -38.74 11.09 20.04
N LYS A 467 -38.17 11.11 18.85
CA LYS A 467 -36.88 10.51 18.52
C LYS A 467 -35.93 11.58 18.06
N GLU A 468 -34.71 11.55 18.61
CA GLU A 468 -33.66 12.44 18.18
C GLU A 468 -33.20 12.05 16.77
N ARG A 469 -33.19 13.02 15.86
CA ARG A 469 -32.64 12.84 14.53
C ARG A 469 -31.11 12.84 14.61
N PRO A 470 -30.41 11.88 13.99
CA PRO A 470 -28.95 11.90 13.95
C PRO A 470 -28.46 13.19 13.27
N GLY A 471 -27.70 14.03 13.99
CA GLY A 471 -27.21 15.34 13.55
C GLY A 471 -26.58 16.20 14.68
N ILE A 472 -26.00 17.35 14.32
CA ILE A 472 -25.31 18.30 15.25
C ILE A 472 -26.31 19.11 16.10
N PHE A 473 -27.55 19.23 15.63
CA PHE A 473 -28.64 19.79 16.39
C PHE A 473 -29.61 18.66 16.72
N SER A 474 -29.77 18.38 18.01
CA SER A 474 -30.71 17.40 18.56
C SER A 474 -32.15 17.80 18.24
N LEU A 475 -32.58 17.59 16.99
CA LEU A 475 -33.95 17.83 16.57
C LEU A 475 -34.78 16.61 16.95
N TRP A 476 -35.78 16.83 17.79
CA TRP A 476 -36.69 15.80 18.27
C TRP A 476 -37.92 15.73 17.36
N GLU A 477 -38.11 14.60 16.68
CA GLU A 477 -39.27 14.36 15.82
C GLU A 477 -40.23 13.37 16.48
N ALA A 478 -41.51 13.72 16.59
CA ALA A 478 -42.54 12.80 17.07
C ALA A 478 -42.82 11.73 16.00
N LYS A 479 -42.75 10.45 16.36
CA LYS A 479 -43.11 9.31 15.51
C LYS A 479 -43.96 8.32 16.31
N PHE A 480 -44.78 7.54 15.62
CA PHE A 480 -45.51 6.42 16.19
C PHE A 480 -44.63 5.16 16.08
N PHE A 481 -44.42 4.48 17.20
CA PHE A 481 -43.56 3.30 17.28
C PHE A 481 -44.37 2.06 17.64
N ARG A 482 -43.95 0.91 17.10
CA ARG A 482 -44.42 -0.44 17.46
C ARG A 482 -43.24 -1.34 17.73
N LEU A 483 -43.14 -1.87 18.94
CA LEU A 483 -42.16 -2.87 19.32
C LEU A 483 -42.80 -4.26 19.25
N PHE A 484 -42.17 -5.15 18.51
CA PHE A 484 -42.63 -6.53 18.31
C PHE A 484 -41.87 -7.49 19.21
N LYS A 485 -42.46 -8.66 19.47
CA LYS A 485 -41.89 -9.69 20.35
C LYS A 485 -40.55 -10.24 19.86
N ASP A 486 -40.28 -10.14 18.56
CA ASP A 486 -39.02 -10.56 17.95
C ASP A 486 -37.87 -9.57 18.15
N GLY A 487 -38.08 -8.45 18.87
CA GLY A 487 -37.08 -7.40 19.07
C GLY A 487 -37.06 -6.35 17.96
N THR A 488 -37.86 -6.50 16.91
CA THR A 488 -37.99 -5.51 15.85
C THR A 488 -38.82 -4.32 16.33
N MET A 489 -38.32 -3.10 16.11
CA MET A 489 -39.08 -1.87 16.34
C MET A 489 -39.35 -1.14 15.02
N GLN A 490 -40.63 -0.96 14.70
CA GLN A 490 -41.08 -0.18 13.55
C GLN A 490 -41.52 1.21 13.96
N TYR A 491 -41.34 2.19 13.07
CA TYR A 491 -41.83 3.55 13.29
C TYR A 491 -42.30 4.24 12.02
N SER A 492 -43.28 5.13 12.18
CA SER A 492 -43.91 5.91 11.10
C SER A 492 -44.35 7.29 11.60
N ASP A 493 -44.66 8.19 10.67
CA ASP A 493 -45.19 9.53 11.00
C ASP A 493 -46.64 9.48 11.50
N LYS A 494 -47.40 8.46 11.10
CA LYS A 494 -48.81 8.28 11.43
C LYS A 494 -49.08 6.84 11.87
N PRO A 495 -50.00 6.60 12.83
CA PRO A 495 -50.31 5.25 13.33
C PRO A 495 -50.77 4.26 12.26
N GLN A 496 -51.38 4.75 11.18
CA GLN A 496 -51.91 3.95 10.07
C GLN A 496 -51.10 4.09 8.76
N ALA A 497 -49.85 4.53 8.85
CA ALA A 497 -48.99 4.59 7.66
C ALA A 497 -48.85 3.20 7.03
N ARG A 498 -48.66 3.12 5.71
CA ARG A 498 -48.28 1.84 5.05
C ARG A 498 -46.76 1.65 5.04
N ASP A 499 -46.03 2.76 5.08
CA ASP A 499 -44.58 2.78 5.06
C ASP A 499 -44.05 2.91 6.48
N TYR A 500 -43.26 1.92 6.88
CA TYR A 500 -42.61 1.87 8.18
C TYR A 500 -41.12 1.73 7.98
N SER A 501 -40.36 2.48 8.76
CA SER A 501 -38.95 2.18 8.96
C SER A 501 -38.84 1.15 10.08
N SER A 502 -37.92 0.20 9.95
CA SER A 502 -37.73 -0.90 10.92
C SER A 502 -36.29 -0.93 11.42
N THR A 503 -36.08 -1.33 12.67
CA THR A 503 -34.74 -1.55 13.24
C THR A 503 -34.83 -2.68 14.26
N ASP A 504 -33.84 -3.57 14.25
CA ASP A 504 -33.72 -4.65 15.24
C ASP A 504 -32.99 -4.15 16.50
N PHE A 505 -33.59 -4.36 17.66
CA PHE A 505 -33.03 -3.97 18.97
C PHE A 505 -32.42 -5.14 19.74
N LYS A 506 -32.32 -6.35 19.18
CA LYS A 506 -31.65 -7.47 19.86
C LYS A 506 -30.25 -7.09 20.35
N GLY A 507 -29.99 -7.37 21.64
CA GLY A 507 -28.71 -7.06 22.28
C GLY A 507 -28.46 -5.58 22.56
N ALA A 508 -29.44 -4.69 22.35
CA ALA A 508 -29.29 -3.28 22.71
C ALA A 508 -29.30 -3.08 24.24
N LYS A 509 -28.49 -2.13 24.71
CA LYS A 509 -28.49 -1.66 26.10
C LYS A 509 -29.36 -0.42 26.22
N VAL A 510 -30.12 -0.30 27.31
CA VAL A 510 -31.05 0.83 27.51
C VAL A 510 -30.70 1.60 28.77
N ASP A 511 -30.40 2.88 28.62
CA ASP A 511 -30.10 3.81 29.71
C ASP A 511 -31.24 4.83 29.86
N GLN A 512 -31.85 4.92 31.05
CA GLN A 512 -32.99 5.82 31.30
C GLN A 512 -32.59 7.06 32.13
N ILE A 513 -33.02 8.24 31.68
CA ILE A 513 -32.85 9.51 32.38
C ILE A 513 -34.18 10.30 32.36
N GLY A 514 -34.99 10.12 33.40
CA GLY A 514 -36.29 10.80 33.53
C GLY A 514 -37.28 10.40 32.44
N ARG A 515 -37.74 11.38 31.64
CA ARG A 515 -38.63 11.15 30.48
C ARG A 515 -37.88 10.71 29.22
N ARG A 516 -36.55 10.68 29.27
CA ARG A 516 -35.69 10.30 28.16
C ARG A 516 -35.06 8.95 28.42
N PHE A 517 -34.78 8.23 27.34
CA PHE A 517 -33.97 7.02 27.40
C PHE A 517 -33.19 6.84 26.10
N ASP A 518 -32.02 6.26 26.24
CA ASP A 518 -31.07 6.01 25.17
C ASP A 518 -30.97 4.49 24.95
N VAL A 519 -31.10 4.06 23.71
CA VAL A 519 -30.93 2.67 23.28
C VAL A 519 -29.61 2.57 22.53
N VAL A 520 -28.58 2.04 23.20
CA VAL A 520 -27.23 1.89 22.70
C VAL A 520 -27.10 0.56 21.98
N MET A 521 -26.84 0.62 20.67
CA MET A 521 -26.52 -0.53 19.81
C MET A 521 -25.05 -0.48 19.39
N SER A 522 -24.56 -1.52 18.70
CA SER A 522 -23.15 -1.61 18.28
C SER A 522 -22.74 -0.52 17.27
N ASP A 523 -23.66 -0.05 16.44
CA ASP A 523 -23.40 0.91 15.35
C ASP A 523 -23.90 2.33 15.66
N LYS A 524 -24.88 2.49 16.56
CA LYS A 524 -25.52 3.77 16.87
C LYS A 524 -26.22 3.77 18.21
N THR A 525 -26.42 4.97 18.76
CA THR A 525 -27.29 5.22 19.91
C THR A 525 -28.55 5.93 19.45
N TRP A 526 -29.72 5.38 19.77
CA TRP A 526 -31.01 6.03 19.55
C TRP A 526 -31.46 6.72 20.82
N LYS A 527 -31.87 7.98 20.72
CA LYS A 527 -32.32 8.76 21.87
C LYS A 527 -33.80 9.06 21.73
N PHE A 528 -34.55 8.77 22.78
CA PHE A 528 -36.01 8.88 22.82
C PHE A 528 -36.47 9.78 23.97
N GLU A 529 -37.56 10.51 23.76
CA GLU A 529 -38.23 11.35 24.76
C GLU A 529 -39.74 11.04 24.75
N CYS A 530 -40.25 10.58 25.89
CA CYS A 530 -41.66 10.27 26.12
C CYS A 530 -42.41 11.47 26.70
N SER A 531 -43.74 11.39 26.71
CA SER A 531 -44.60 12.42 27.32
C SER A 531 -44.46 12.48 28.85
N SER A 532 -44.26 11.32 29.49
CA SER A 532 -44.08 11.18 30.94
C SER A 532 -42.94 10.20 31.30
N THR A 533 -42.52 10.26 32.57
CA THR A 533 -41.53 9.35 33.17
C THR A 533 -42.03 7.91 33.22
N GLU A 534 -43.32 7.73 33.45
CA GLU A 534 -43.98 6.42 33.56
C GLU A 534 -44.04 5.74 32.19
N ASP A 535 -44.32 6.51 31.12
CA ASP A 535 -44.30 5.97 29.77
C ASP A 535 -42.88 5.61 29.32
N ALA A 536 -41.87 6.43 29.68
CA ALA A 536 -40.47 6.08 29.47
C ALA A 536 -40.09 4.76 30.17
N LYS A 537 -40.48 4.57 31.45
CA LYS A 537 -40.25 3.30 32.17
C LYS A 537 -40.94 2.12 31.49
N ALA A 538 -42.16 2.30 30.99
CA ALA A 538 -42.89 1.26 30.28
C ALA A 538 -42.21 0.86 28.96
N TRP A 539 -41.63 1.83 28.22
CA TRP A 539 -40.85 1.56 27.01
C TRP A 539 -39.55 0.84 27.32
N VAL A 540 -38.79 1.31 28.31
CA VAL A 540 -37.53 0.68 28.74
C VAL A 540 -37.77 -0.77 29.19
N HIS A 541 -38.82 -1.03 29.96
CA HIS A 541 -39.22 -2.38 30.37
C HIS A 541 -39.55 -3.27 29.16
N ALA A 542 -40.36 -2.77 28.22
CA ALA A 542 -40.74 -3.53 27.02
C ALA A 542 -39.53 -3.84 26.13
N ILE A 543 -38.59 -2.89 25.98
CA ILE A 543 -37.35 -3.10 25.23
C ILE A 543 -36.49 -4.15 25.95
N ASN A 544 -36.21 -3.98 27.24
CA ASN A 544 -35.43 -4.95 28.00
C ASN A 544 -36.01 -6.37 27.93
N GLN A 545 -37.35 -6.50 27.96
CA GLN A 545 -38.02 -7.79 27.82
C GLN A 545 -37.75 -8.50 26.49
N VAL A 546 -37.56 -7.75 25.39
CA VAL A 546 -37.27 -8.32 24.06
C VAL A 546 -35.77 -8.37 23.74
N THR A 547 -34.94 -7.59 24.44
CA THR A 547 -33.48 -7.55 24.22
C THR A 547 -32.71 -8.52 25.10
N THR A 548 -33.24 -8.90 26.27
CA THR A 548 -32.71 -10.02 27.03
C THR A 548 -32.86 -11.25 26.15
N LEU A 549 -31.73 -11.68 25.57
CA LEU A 549 -31.59 -13.01 24.99
C LEU A 549 -32.25 -13.98 25.96
N ASP A 550 -33.20 -14.76 25.44
CA ASP A 550 -33.92 -15.72 26.24
C ASP A 550 -32.84 -16.49 27.00
N VAL A 551 -32.92 -16.57 28.33
CA VAL A 551 -31.87 -17.19 29.15
C VAL A 551 -31.56 -18.61 28.63
N TRP A 552 -32.56 -19.22 27.98
CA TRP A 552 -32.51 -20.45 27.21
C TRP A 552 -31.56 -20.43 26.01
N ASP A 553 -31.47 -19.35 25.22
CA ASP A 553 -30.52 -19.23 24.10
C ASP A 553 -29.08 -19.16 24.60
N LEU A 554 -28.84 -18.44 25.70
CA LEU A 554 -27.54 -18.40 26.37
C LEU A 554 -27.18 -19.77 26.96
N LEU A 555 -28.14 -20.45 27.58
CA LEU A 555 -27.96 -21.78 28.16
C LEU A 555 -27.74 -22.84 27.06
N LEU A 556 -28.42 -22.72 25.92
CA LEU A 556 -28.23 -23.57 24.74
C LEU A 556 -26.85 -23.33 24.11
N LEU A 557 -26.40 -22.08 23.98
CA LEU A 557 -25.06 -21.77 23.50
C LEU A 557 -23.98 -22.36 24.43
N LEU A 558 -24.17 -22.25 25.73
CA LEU A 558 -23.26 -22.80 26.74
C LEU A 558 -23.23 -24.33 26.71
N LEU A 559 -24.39 -24.97 26.52
CA LEU A 559 -24.51 -26.41 26.28
C LEU A 559 -23.77 -26.84 25.00
N LEU A 560 -23.93 -26.10 23.89
CA LEU A 560 -23.26 -26.39 22.63
C LEU A 560 -21.73 -26.25 22.74
N LEU A 561 -21.24 -25.25 23.47
CA LEU A 561 -19.81 -25.09 23.74
C LEU A 561 -19.25 -26.24 24.59
N LEU A 562 -20.00 -26.69 25.61
CA LEU A 562 -19.63 -27.87 26.40
C LEU A 562 -19.58 -29.15 25.55
N LEU A 563 -20.58 -29.36 24.69
CA LEU A 563 -20.61 -30.52 23.78
C LEU A 563 -19.46 -30.48 22.77
N PHE A 564 -19.12 -29.30 22.24
CA PHE A 564 -17.98 -29.13 21.34
C PHE A 564 -16.65 -29.42 22.04
N GLN A 565 -16.48 -28.98 23.29
CA GLN A 565 -15.30 -29.27 24.09
C GLN A 565 -15.15 -30.78 24.36
N ILE A 566 -16.24 -31.46 24.69
CA ILE A 566 -16.26 -32.93 24.86
C ILE A 566 -15.88 -33.62 23.55
N TRP A 567 -16.44 -33.18 22.42
CA TRP A 567 -16.13 -33.74 21.10
C TRP A 567 -14.66 -33.56 20.71
N MET A 568 -14.08 -32.37 20.95
CA MET A 568 -12.66 -32.10 20.73
C MET A 568 -11.77 -33.02 21.57
N GLN A 569 -12.08 -33.18 22.87
CA GLN A 569 -11.33 -34.08 23.74
C GLN A 569 -11.43 -35.55 23.31
N ALA A 570 -12.62 -35.98 22.86
CA ALA A 570 -12.83 -37.32 22.33
C ALA A 570 -11.98 -37.58 21.07
N ASN A 571 -11.92 -36.62 20.13
CA ASN A 571 -11.08 -36.75 18.94
C ASN A 571 -9.59 -36.77 19.25
N VAL A 572 -9.12 -35.93 20.18
CA VAL A 572 -7.72 -35.97 20.62
C VAL A 572 -7.39 -37.32 21.25
N ALA A 573 -8.27 -37.85 22.12
CA ALA A 573 -8.11 -39.18 22.69
C ALA A 573 -8.08 -40.27 21.60
N LEU A 574 -8.93 -40.16 20.57
CA LEU A 574 -8.96 -41.09 19.44
C LEU A 574 -7.67 -41.05 18.62
N CYS A 575 -7.11 -39.86 18.38
CA CYS A 575 -5.82 -39.67 17.71
C CYS A 575 -4.64 -40.22 18.51
N VAL A 576 -4.67 -40.09 19.85
CA VAL A 576 -3.64 -40.69 20.72
C VAL A 576 -3.76 -42.21 20.70
N LEU A 577 -4.98 -42.76 20.80
CA LEU A 577 -5.22 -44.20 20.73
C LEU A 577 -4.83 -44.79 19.38
N SER A 578 -5.14 -44.11 18.27
CA SER A 578 -4.74 -44.56 16.94
C SER A 578 -3.21 -44.53 16.77
N SER A 579 -2.55 -43.50 17.31
CA SER A 579 -1.09 -43.41 17.32
C SER A 579 -0.46 -44.53 18.16
N LEU A 580 -0.99 -44.82 19.34
CA LEU A 580 -0.55 -45.94 20.18
C LEU A 580 -0.77 -47.30 19.52
N PHE A 581 -1.88 -47.46 18.79
CA PHE A 581 -2.15 -48.68 18.02
C PHE A 581 -1.17 -48.84 16.86
N TYR A 582 -0.91 -47.78 16.09
CA TYR A 582 0.10 -47.75 15.05
C TYR A 582 1.49 -48.09 15.60
N PHE A 583 1.89 -47.49 16.72
CA PHE A 583 3.16 -47.81 17.38
C PHE A 583 3.19 -49.29 17.79
N SER A 584 2.14 -49.81 18.43
CA SER A 584 2.10 -51.21 18.89
C SER A 584 2.14 -52.22 17.73
N PHE A 585 1.58 -51.88 16.56
CA PHE A 585 1.54 -52.75 15.40
C PHE A 585 2.83 -52.72 14.56
N PHE A 586 3.48 -51.55 14.46
CA PHE A 586 4.70 -51.40 13.66
C PHE A 586 6.00 -51.65 14.43
N PHE A 587 6.00 -51.47 15.76
CA PHE A 587 7.20 -51.69 16.58
C PHE A 587 7.78 -53.13 16.50
N PRO A 588 6.96 -54.21 16.39
CA PRO A 588 7.48 -55.56 16.18
C PRO A 588 8.14 -55.77 14.81
N PHE A 589 7.73 -55.01 13.79
CA PHE A 589 8.30 -55.09 12.43
C PHE A 589 9.60 -54.33 12.28
N VAL A 590 9.82 -53.27 13.07
CA VAL A 590 11.08 -52.51 13.08
C VAL A 590 12.16 -53.20 13.94
N ARG A 591 11.75 -54.12 14.83
CA ARG A 591 12.67 -54.88 15.70
C ARG A 591 13.16 -56.20 15.09
N ARG A 592 12.55 -56.66 13.99
CA ARG A 592 13.09 -57.74 13.15
C ARG A 592 13.87 -57.14 12.00
#